data_AF-A0A383EVG4-F1
#
_entry.id   AF-A0A383EVG4-F1
#
_cell.length_a   1.000
_cell.length_b   1.000
_cell.length_c   1.000
_cell.angle_alpha   90.00
_cell.angle_beta   90.00
_cell.angle_gamma   90.00
#
_symmetry.space_group_name_H-M   'P 1'
#
loop_
_entity.id
_entity.type
_entity.pdbx_description
1 polymer ?
#
loop_
_entity_poly.entity_id
_entity_poly.type
_entity_poly.pdbx_seq_one_letter_code
_entity_poly.pdbx_strand_id
1 'polypeptide(L)'
;HDDDPYNITKGFWHAHIGWILFKPLLEPDQNNVADLKKDPLIMWQYKWWGPLGLGIGFGLPALIGGLVDGPIGALGGLIIGGCARMVLMNHMTFFINSLCHYMGKQPYSSSHTAKDSWFMAIFTFGEGYHNFHHEFQHDYRNGVKPWQFDPTKWTVWALSKIGLAKDLRRVSDEKISLAEIRQKNLLLEKRLSDHNSPVCEKARVFYDRAHVELASATETWEKAKKEYA
;
A
#
# COMPACT_ATOMS: atom_id res chain seq x y z
N HIS A 1 -13.00 -5.37 -11.18
CA HIS A 1 -13.24 -4.93 -9.78
C HIS A 1 -14.14 -5.91 -9.02
N ASP A 2 -15.11 -6.57 -9.64
CA ASP A 2 -15.96 -7.53 -8.91
C ASP A 2 -15.23 -8.79 -8.43
N ASP A 3 -14.17 -9.16 -9.14
CA ASP A 3 -13.25 -10.26 -8.82
C ASP A 3 -12.23 -9.91 -7.73
N ASP A 4 -12.19 -8.66 -7.25
CA ASP A 4 -11.38 -8.29 -6.09
C ASP A 4 -11.97 -8.98 -4.83
N PRO A 5 -11.20 -9.87 -4.16
CA PRO A 5 -11.71 -10.64 -3.04
C PRO A 5 -12.11 -9.77 -1.85
N TYR A 6 -11.48 -8.61 -1.65
CA TYR A 6 -11.76 -7.69 -0.54
C TYR A 6 -12.30 -6.34 -1.03
N ASN A 7 -13.10 -6.38 -2.10
CA ASN A 7 -13.66 -5.19 -2.74
C ASN A 7 -14.42 -4.29 -1.75
N ILE A 8 -13.92 -3.06 -1.57
CA ILE A 8 -14.50 -2.06 -0.67
C ILE A 8 -15.92 -1.61 -1.08
N THR A 9 -16.32 -1.77 -2.36
CA THR A 9 -17.67 -1.40 -2.80
C THR A 9 -18.74 -2.33 -2.20
N LYS A 10 -18.37 -3.54 -1.77
CA LYS A 10 -19.24 -4.46 -1.01
C LYS A 10 -19.40 -4.05 0.47
N GLY A 11 -18.71 -2.99 0.89
CA GLY A 11 -18.83 -2.38 2.22
C GLY A 11 -17.59 -2.59 3.11
N PHE A 12 -17.46 -1.72 4.11
CA PHE A 12 -16.31 -1.68 5.02
C PHE A 12 -16.03 -3.03 5.70
N TRP A 13 -17.07 -3.67 6.25
CA TRP A 13 -16.91 -4.94 6.98
C TRP A 13 -16.56 -6.12 6.07
N HIS A 14 -17.01 -6.09 4.81
CA HIS A 14 -16.62 -7.09 3.82
C HIS A 14 -15.12 -6.98 3.53
N ALA A 15 -14.64 -5.77 3.19
CA ALA A 15 -13.22 -5.51 2.92
C ALA A 15 -12.31 -5.74 4.14
N HIS A 16 -12.82 -5.51 5.35
CA HIS A 16 -12.04 -5.73 6.58
C HIS A 16 -11.90 -7.22 6.90
N ILE A 17 -13.00 -7.96 7.09
CA ILE A 17 -12.93 -9.36 7.56
C ILE A 17 -13.88 -10.30 6.85
N GLY A 18 -14.99 -9.78 6.30
CA GLY A 18 -16.02 -10.59 5.67
C GLY A 18 -15.50 -11.44 4.52
N TRP A 19 -14.54 -10.95 3.73
CA TRP A 19 -13.96 -11.70 2.61
C TRP A 19 -13.27 -13.01 3.01
N ILE A 20 -12.77 -13.11 4.25
CA ILE A 20 -12.15 -14.34 4.77
C ILE A 20 -13.23 -15.31 5.26
N LEU A 21 -14.29 -14.77 5.87
CA LEU A 21 -15.39 -15.54 6.44
C LEU A 21 -16.29 -16.13 5.34
N PHE A 22 -16.44 -15.40 4.23
CA PHE A 22 -17.29 -15.77 3.11
C PHE A 22 -16.42 -15.96 1.86
N LYS A 23 -15.76 -17.13 1.78
CA LYS A 23 -14.89 -17.46 0.64
C LYS A 23 -15.71 -17.62 -0.64
N PRO A 24 -15.18 -17.15 -1.79
CA PRO A 24 -15.78 -17.45 -3.09
C PRO A 24 -15.79 -18.96 -3.35
N LEU A 25 -16.81 -19.44 -4.06
CA LEU A 25 -17.00 -20.86 -4.40
C LEU A 25 -15.96 -21.38 -5.40
N LEU A 26 -15.33 -20.47 -6.15
CA LEU A 26 -14.33 -20.79 -7.16
C LEU A 26 -12.95 -20.38 -6.68
N GLU A 27 -11.97 -21.24 -6.92
CA GLU A 27 -10.57 -20.89 -6.68
C GLU A 27 -10.12 -19.79 -7.66
N PRO A 28 -9.30 -18.84 -7.20
CA PRO A 28 -8.80 -17.77 -8.05
C PRO A 28 -7.89 -18.33 -9.14
N ASP A 29 -7.93 -17.71 -10.32
CA ASP A 29 -7.04 -18.04 -11.43
C ASP A 29 -5.58 -17.84 -11.00
N GLN A 30 -4.72 -18.82 -11.30
CA GLN A 30 -3.29 -18.82 -10.98
C GLN A 30 -2.41 -18.69 -12.24
N ASN A 31 -2.95 -18.21 -13.35
CA ASN A 31 -2.20 -18.02 -14.59
C ASN A 31 -1.10 -16.96 -14.49
N ASN A 32 -1.14 -16.06 -13.50
CA ASN A 32 -0.19 -14.96 -13.32
C ASN A 32 0.92 -15.20 -12.27
N VAL A 33 1.07 -16.42 -11.75
CA VAL A 33 2.05 -16.73 -10.67
C VAL A 33 3.14 -17.72 -11.10
N ALA A 34 3.46 -17.76 -12.39
CA ALA A 34 4.43 -18.70 -12.95
C ALA A 34 5.86 -18.50 -12.42
N ASP A 35 6.22 -17.26 -12.05
CA ASP A 35 7.47 -16.91 -11.38
C ASP A 35 7.51 -17.47 -9.96
N LEU A 36 6.43 -17.30 -9.18
CA LEU A 36 6.33 -17.83 -7.81
C LEU A 36 6.42 -19.36 -7.78
N LYS A 37 5.79 -20.04 -8.76
CA LYS A 37 5.83 -21.51 -8.90
C LYS A 37 7.23 -22.06 -9.24
N LYS A 38 8.10 -21.22 -9.83
CA LYS A 38 9.48 -21.61 -10.18
C LYS A 38 10.45 -21.45 -9.01
N ASP A 39 10.11 -20.65 -8.00
CA ASP A 39 10.99 -20.41 -6.85
C ASP A 39 10.88 -21.57 -5.83
N PRO A 40 11.97 -22.35 -5.60
CA PRO A 40 11.92 -23.50 -4.71
C PRO A 40 11.72 -23.12 -3.23
N LEU A 41 12.15 -21.93 -2.80
CA LEU A 41 11.96 -21.46 -1.43
C LEU A 41 10.48 -21.11 -1.19
N ILE A 42 9.85 -20.42 -2.15
CA ILE A 42 8.41 -20.13 -2.09
C ILE A 42 7.60 -21.43 -2.08
N MET A 43 7.94 -22.38 -2.95
CA MET A 43 7.24 -23.67 -2.99
C MET A 43 7.46 -24.52 -1.73
N TRP A 44 8.64 -24.44 -1.11
CA TRP A 44 8.88 -25.04 0.21
C TRP A 44 8.01 -24.39 1.28
N GLN A 45 7.94 -23.06 1.34
CA GLN A 45 7.07 -22.36 2.27
C GLN A 45 5.59 -22.72 2.02
N TYR A 46 5.16 -22.76 0.76
CA TYR A 46 3.81 -23.15 0.37
C TYR A 46 3.46 -24.58 0.77
N LYS A 47 4.43 -25.50 0.79
CA LYS A 47 4.21 -26.87 1.27
C LYS A 47 4.08 -26.94 2.80
N TRP A 48 4.82 -26.11 3.53
CA TRP A 48 4.97 -26.21 4.99
C TRP A 48 4.32 -25.07 5.78
N TRP A 49 3.53 -24.20 5.14
CA TRP A 49 3.00 -22.97 5.76
C TRP A 49 2.21 -23.23 7.04
N GLY A 50 1.43 -24.33 7.11
CA GLY A 50 0.63 -24.67 8.28
C GLY A 50 1.49 -24.99 9.50
N PRO A 51 2.37 -26.02 9.42
CA PRO A 51 3.32 -26.32 10.49
C PRO A 51 4.24 -25.15 10.86
N LEU A 52 4.76 -24.40 9.87
CA LEU A 52 5.58 -23.21 10.12
C LEU A 52 4.79 -22.12 10.85
N GLY A 53 3.56 -21.85 10.41
CA GLY A 53 2.67 -20.86 11.02
C GLY A 53 2.30 -21.21 12.46
N LEU A 54 2.00 -22.48 12.74
CA LEU A 54 1.72 -22.95 14.10
C LEU A 54 2.98 -22.92 14.98
N GLY A 55 4.10 -23.44 14.47
CA GLY A 55 5.36 -23.52 15.19
C GLY A 55 5.95 -22.15 15.50
N ILE A 56 6.11 -21.29 14.50
CA ILE A 56 6.69 -19.95 14.68
C ILE A 56 5.68 -18.99 15.29
N GLY A 57 4.42 -19.06 14.87
CA GLY A 57 3.38 -18.11 15.28
C GLY A 57 2.88 -18.31 16.71
N PHE A 58 2.89 -19.54 17.23
CA PHE A 58 2.34 -19.88 18.56
C PHE A 58 3.32 -20.69 19.41
N GLY A 59 3.98 -21.69 18.83
CA GLY A 59 4.94 -22.54 19.54
C GLY A 59 6.16 -21.79 20.05
N LEU A 60 6.76 -20.93 19.21
CA LEU A 60 7.95 -20.14 19.57
C LEU A 60 7.65 -19.12 20.68
N PRO A 61 6.57 -18.31 20.62
CA PRO A 61 6.17 -17.47 21.74
C PRO A 61 5.95 -18.25 23.04
N ALA A 62 5.28 -19.41 22.98
CA ALA A 62 5.07 -20.25 24.15
C ALA A 62 6.40 -20.81 24.70
N LEU A 63 7.32 -21.22 23.83
CA LEU A 63 8.65 -21.69 24.24
C LEU A 63 9.44 -20.56 24.92
N ILE A 64 9.50 -19.38 24.32
CA ILE A 64 10.20 -18.22 24.88
C ILE A 64 9.63 -17.87 26.26
N GLY A 65 8.31 -17.78 26.39
CA GLY A 65 7.68 -17.55 27.69
C GLY A 65 7.99 -18.66 28.69
N GLY A 66 8.00 -19.92 28.23
CA GLY A 66 8.33 -21.08 29.05
C GLY A 66 9.76 -21.09 29.58
N LEU A 67 10.71 -20.60 28.80
CA LEU A 67 12.11 -20.46 29.22
C LEU A 67 12.30 -19.34 30.25
N VAL A 68 11.40 -18.35 30.29
CA VAL A 68 11.47 -17.23 31.23
C VAL A 68 10.83 -17.57 32.57
N ASP A 69 9.63 -18.18 32.57
CA ASP A 69 8.83 -18.37 33.80
C ASP A 69 8.11 -19.73 33.84
N GLY A 70 8.69 -20.76 33.21
CA GLY A 70 8.15 -22.11 33.25
C GLY A 70 6.72 -22.21 32.66
N PRO A 71 5.85 -23.08 33.20
CA PRO A 71 4.52 -23.31 32.62
C PRO A 71 3.63 -22.07 32.52
N ILE A 72 3.69 -21.15 33.50
CA ILE A 72 2.89 -19.92 33.47
C ILE A 72 3.40 -18.96 32.41
N GLY A 73 4.72 -18.85 32.26
CA GLY A 73 5.34 -18.10 31.19
C GLY A 73 5.00 -18.67 29.82
N ALA A 74 4.96 -20.00 29.67
CA ALA A 74 4.58 -20.66 28.42
C ALA A 74 3.14 -20.33 28.02
N LEU A 75 2.21 -20.35 28.97
CA LEU A 75 0.83 -19.95 28.75
C LEU A 75 0.73 -18.47 28.36
N GLY A 76 1.45 -17.59 29.06
CA GLY A 76 1.52 -16.16 28.75
C GLY A 76 2.07 -15.90 27.34
N GLY A 77 3.14 -16.58 26.96
CA GLY A 77 3.73 -16.53 25.62
C GLY A 77 2.76 -16.99 24.54
N LEU A 78 2.02 -18.07 24.78
CA LEU A 78 1.01 -18.58 23.85
C LEU A 78 -0.16 -17.59 23.67
N ILE A 79 -0.75 -17.11 24.77
CA ILE A 79 -1.94 -16.26 24.72
C ILE A 79 -1.60 -14.87 24.21
N ILE A 80 -0.55 -14.23 24.74
CA ILE A 80 -0.22 -12.84 24.39
C ILE A 80 0.61 -12.80 23.10
N GLY A 81 1.75 -13.51 23.08
CA GLY A 81 2.68 -13.50 21.95
C GLY A 81 2.20 -14.30 20.73
N GLY A 82 1.37 -15.33 20.95
CA GLY A 82 0.71 -16.08 19.89
C GLY A 82 -0.62 -15.45 19.50
N CYS A 83 -1.66 -15.66 20.32
CA CYS A 83 -3.04 -15.35 19.97
C CYS A 83 -3.33 -13.85 19.85
N ALA A 84 -3.08 -13.07 20.90
CA ALA A 84 -3.41 -11.63 20.90
C ALA A 84 -2.62 -10.87 19.84
N ARG A 85 -1.32 -11.15 19.71
CA ARG A 85 -0.48 -10.61 18.63
C ARG A 85 -1.06 -10.95 17.25
N MET A 86 -1.49 -12.19 17.01
CA MET A 86 -2.07 -12.60 15.73
C MET A 86 -3.36 -11.83 15.41
N VAL A 87 -4.26 -11.69 16.39
CA VAL A 87 -5.50 -10.92 16.23
C VAL A 87 -5.19 -9.47 15.87
N LEU A 88 -4.30 -8.81 16.62
CA LEU A 88 -3.92 -7.43 16.37
C LEU A 88 -3.29 -7.27 14.98
N MET A 89 -2.33 -8.13 14.63
CA MET A 89 -1.65 -8.09 13.33
C MET A 89 -2.63 -8.26 12.16
N ASN A 90 -3.59 -9.19 12.29
CA ASN A 90 -4.62 -9.40 11.28
C ASN A 90 -5.48 -8.15 11.12
N HIS A 91 -5.95 -7.54 12.20
CA HIS A 91 -6.73 -6.29 12.10
C HIS A 91 -5.93 -5.14 11.47
N MET A 92 -4.65 -4.99 11.81
CA MET A 92 -3.80 -3.97 11.18
C MET A 92 -3.64 -4.23 9.68
N THR A 93 -3.43 -5.48 9.28
CA THR A 93 -3.36 -5.86 7.87
C THR A 93 -4.68 -5.59 7.15
N PHE A 94 -5.80 -5.95 7.76
CA PHE A 94 -7.14 -5.77 7.20
C PHE A 94 -7.57 -4.30 7.11
N PHE A 95 -7.00 -3.41 7.93
CA PHE A 95 -7.20 -1.97 7.79
C PHE A 95 -6.58 -1.40 6.52
N ILE A 96 -5.63 -2.09 5.88
CA ILE A 96 -5.15 -1.70 4.55
C ILE A 96 -6.32 -1.78 3.55
N ASN A 97 -6.99 -2.93 3.51
CA ASN A 97 -8.12 -3.17 2.60
C ASN A 97 -9.34 -2.30 2.92
N SER A 98 -9.60 -2.03 4.20
CA SER A 98 -10.79 -1.26 4.61
C SER A 98 -10.50 0.22 4.85
N LEU A 99 -9.72 0.52 5.87
CA LEU A 99 -9.54 1.88 6.37
C LEU A 99 -8.72 2.76 5.42
N CYS A 100 -7.74 2.19 4.71
CA CYS A 100 -6.98 2.94 3.70
C CYS A 100 -7.79 3.19 2.41
N HIS A 101 -8.98 2.62 2.26
CA HIS A 101 -9.93 3.00 1.20
C HIS A 101 -11.02 3.97 1.69
N TYR A 102 -11.11 4.20 3.01
CA TYR A 102 -12.13 5.04 3.63
C TYR A 102 -11.55 6.37 4.13
N MET A 103 -10.46 6.33 4.90
CA MET A 103 -9.82 7.47 5.55
C MET A 103 -8.49 7.85 4.88
N GLY A 104 -8.30 9.13 4.59
CA GLY A 104 -7.06 9.66 4.05
C GLY A 104 -7.27 10.62 2.90
N LYS A 105 -6.21 10.86 2.15
CA LYS A 105 -6.19 11.74 0.96
C LYS A 105 -5.82 10.95 -0.29
N GLN A 106 -6.11 11.48 -1.46
CA GLN A 106 -5.72 10.88 -2.74
C GLN A 106 -4.79 11.84 -3.49
N PRO A 107 -3.52 11.95 -3.07
CA PRO A 107 -2.59 12.92 -3.63
C PRO A 107 -2.11 12.57 -5.04
N TYR A 108 -2.15 11.31 -5.47
CA TYR A 108 -1.62 10.85 -6.77
C TYR A 108 -2.72 10.52 -7.78
N SER A 109 -3.81 9.89 -7.34
CA SER A 109 -4.89 9.48 -8.26
C SER A 109 -6.22 9.28 -7.56
N SER A 110 -7.32 9.74 -8.17
CA SER A 110 -8.70 9.45 -7.75
C SER A 110 -9.42 8.43 -8.66
N SER A 111 -8.69 7.69 -9.50
CA SER A 111 -9.28 6.63 -10.34
C SER A 111 -9.65 5.36 -9.55
N HIS A 112 -9.02 5.16 -8.39
CA HIS A 112 -9.30 4.09 -7.43
C HIS A 112 -9.68 4.69 -6.07
N THR A 113 -10.14 3.86 -5.12
CA THR A 113 -10.60 4.31 -3.80
C THR A 113 -9.49 4.40 -2.75
N ALA A 114 -8.30 3.85 -3.03
CA ALA A 114 -7.18 3.86 -2.09
C ALA A 114 -6.73 5.28 -1.72
N LYS A 115 -6.37 5.47 -0.45
CA LYS A 115 -6.03 6.75 0.18
C LYS A 115 -4.75 6.65 0.99
N ASP A 116 -4.01 7.75 1.02
CA ASP A 116 -2.87 7.95 1.89
C ASP A 116 -3.31 8.43 3.27
N SER A 117 -2.87 7.72 4.31
CA SER A 117 -3.08 8.06 5.72
C SER A 117 -1.80 7.81 6.52
N TRP A 118 -1.17 8.89 6.98
CA TRP A 118 0.02 8.80 7.83
C TRP A 118 -0.27 8.09 9.16
N PHE A 119 -1.48 8.24 9.68
CA PHE A 119 -1.92 7.56 10.89
C PHE A 119 -1.96 6.04 10.66
N MET A 120 -2.49 5.61 9.51
CA MET A 120 -2.48 4.19 9.17
C MET A 120 -1.08 3.65 8.96
N ALA A 121 -0.20 4.43 8.33
CA ALA A 121 1.18 4.02 8.09
C ALA A 121 1.93 3.62 9.37
N ILE A 122 1.57 4.16 10.54
CA ILE A 122 2.14 3.74 11.83
C ILE A 122 1.78 2.30 12.16
N PHE A 123 0.50 1.93 12.01
CA PHE A 123 -0.01 0.61 12.36
C PHE A 123 0.30 -0.44 11.30
N THR A 124 0.43 -0.02 10.04
CA THR A 124 0.66 -0.90 8.89
C THR A 124 2.10 -0.85 8.39
N PHE A 125 3.01 -0.25 9.18
CA PHE A 125 4.44 -0.18 8.88
C PHE A 125 4.76 0.41 7.49
N GLY A 126 4.00 1.42 7.06
CA GLY A 126 4.20 2.15 5.80
C GLY A 126 3.11 1.91 4.75
N GLU A 127 2.38 0.80 4.81
CA GLU A 127 1.33 0.44 3.83
C GLU A 127 0.12 1.40 3.83
N GLY A 128 0.05 2.31 4.81
CA GLY A 128 -0.98 3.35 4.90
C GLY A 128 -0.87 4.43 3.81
N TYR A 129 0.23 4.50 3.08
CA TYR A 129 0.37 5.32 1.87
C TYR A 129 -0.19 4.59 0.65
N HIS A 130 -1.46 4.19 0.76
CA HIS A 130 -2.09 3.25 -0.16
C HIS A 130 -2.48 3.88 -1.49
N ASN A 131 -2.66 5.21 -1.55
CA ASN A 131 -2.89 5.89 -2.82
C ASN A 131 -1.65 5.86 -3.70
N PHE A 132 -0.46 6.07 -3.11
CA PHE A 132 0.80 5.91 -3.82
C PHE A 132 1.00 4.48 -4.30
N HIS A 133 0.78 3.50 -3.41
CA HIS A 133 0.94 2.08 -3.72
C HIS A 133 0.08 1.64 -4.92
N HIS A 134 -1.19 2.04 -4.96
CA HIS A 134 -2.08 1.68 -6.08
C HIS A 134 -1.69 2.37 -7.40
N GLU A 135 -1.26 3.63 -7.36
CA GLU A 135 -0.83 4.35 -8.57
C GLU A 135 0.52 3.81 -9.10
N PHE A 136 1.42 3.42 -8.20
CA PHE A 136 2.80 3.05 -8.52
C PHE A 136 3.24 1.72 -7.89
N GLN A 137 2.42 0.67 -8.05
CA GLN A 137 2.60 -0.67 -7.43
C GLN A 137 3.94 -1.38 -7.64
N HIS A 138 4.77 -0.89 -8.57
CA HIS A 138 6.10 -1.45 -8.86
C HIS A 138 7.25 -0.72 -8.14
N ASP A 139 6.99 0.39 -7.45
CA ASP A 139 7.98 1.04 -6.57
C ASP A 139 8.11 0.22 -5.28
N TYR A 140 9.35 0.00 -4.81
CA TYR A 140 9.55 -0.73 -3.57
C TYR A 140 9.09 0.05 -2.31
N ARG A 141 8.84 1.35 -2.44
CA ARG A 141 8.43 2.26 -1.36
C ARG A 141 6.92 2.41 -1.34
N ASN A 142 6.32 2.48 -0.16
CA ASN A 142 4.94 2.95 -0.02
C ASN A 142 4.93 4.45 0.31
N GLY A 143 5.73 4.86 1.29
CA GLY A 143 5.97 6.25 1.64
C GLY A 143 7.10 6.83 0.80
N VAL A 144 6.80 7.45 -0.33
CA VAL A 144 7.82 7.97 -1.25
C VAL A 144 8.58 9.20 -0.73
N LYS A 145 7.93 10.03 0.08
CA LYS A 145 8.53 11.26 0.63
C LYS A 145 9.47 10.93 1.81
N PRO A 146 10.53 11.72 2.04
CA PRO A 146 11.49 11.42 3.10
C PRO A 146 10.90 11.48 4.52
N TRP A 147 9.88 12.32 4.74
CA TRP A 147 9.17 12.43 6.03
C TRP A 147 8.04 11.41 6.23
N GLN A 148 7.71 10.60 5.21
CA GLN A 148 6.69 9.57 5.32
C GLN A 148 7.24 8.35 6.07
N PHE A 149 6.56 7.99 7.16
CA PHE A 149 6.92 6.87 8.03
C PHE A 149 6.71 5.56 7.29
N ASP A 150 7.80 4.95 6.86
CA ASP A 150 7.80 3.72 6.10
C ASP A 150 9.06 2.92 6.49
N PRO A 151 8.97 2.14 7.59
CA PRO A 151 10.07 1.32 8.05
C PRO A 151 10.42 0.17 7.09
N THR A 152 9.48 -0.31 6.26
CA THR A 152 9.78 -1.35 5.27
C THR A 152 10.69 -0.79 4.16
N LYS A 153 10.43 0.43 3.67
CA LYS A 153 11.34 1.16 2.76
C LYS A 153 12.76 1.28 3.33
N TRP A 154 12.90 1.67 4.59
CA TRP A 154 14.24 1.82 5.20
C TRP A 154 14.94 0.48 5.38
N THR A 155 14.20 -0.56 5.75
CA THR A 155 14.72 -1.92 5.88
C THR A 155 15.21 -2.45 4.54
N VAL A 156 14.41 -2.37 3.48
CA VAL A 156 14.79 -2.81 2.12
C VAL A 156 15.97 -2.00 1.60
N TRP A 157 15.99 -0.69 1.84
CA TRP A 157 17.14 0.16 1.49
C TRP A 157 18.41 -0.28 2.23
N ALA A 158 18.35 -0.54 3.54
CA ALA A 158 19.50 -1.00 4.31
C ALA A 158 20.01 -2.37 3.84
N LEU A 159 19.10 -3.31 3.56
CA LEU A 159 19.42 -4.61 2.97
C LEU A 159 20.09 -4.47 1.60
N SER A 160 19.72 -3.44 0.82
CA SER A 160 20.39 -3.15 -0.45
C SER A 160 21.85 -2.70 -0.28
N LYS A 161 22.17 -2.00 0.82
CA LYS A 161 23.53 -1.52 1.09
C LYS A 161 24.50 -2.63 1.48
N ILE A 162 23.98 -3.72 2.04
CA ILE A 162 24.75 -4.91 2.39
C ILE A 162 24.62 -6.05 1.35
N GLY A 163 23.99 -5.77 0.20
CA GLY A 163 23.90 -6.71 -0.93
C GLY A 163 22.86 -7.83 -0.80
N LEU A 164 21.99 -7.79 0.22
CA LEU A 164 20.90 -8.75 0.43
C LEU A 164 19.64 -8.42 -0.39
N ALA A 165 19.49 -7.18 -0.83
CA ALA A 165 18.47 -6.76 -1.79
C ALA A 165 19.14 -6.11 -3.01
N LYS A 166 18.62 -6.37 -4.21
CA LYS A 166 19.14 -5.83 -5.47
C LYS A 166 17.97 -5.40 -6.35
N ASP A 167 18.27 -4.62 -7.40
CA ASP A 167 17.31 -4.21 -8.41
C ASP A 167 16.06 -3.49 -7.85
N LEU A 168 16.27 -2.64 -6.83
CA LEU A 168 15.22 -1.85 -6.21
C LEU A 168 14.58 -0.92 -7.25
N ARG A 169 13.32 -1.19 -7.59
CA ARG A 169 12.55 -0.39 -8.55
C ARG A 169 12.02 0.87 -7.90
N ARG A 170 12.24 2.01 -8.56
CA ARG A 170 11.72 3.32 -8.13
C ARG A 170 11.06 4.02 -9.30
N VAL A 171 9.91 4.63 -9.03
CA VAL A 171 9.34 5.62 -9.94
C VAL A 171 10.19 6.88 -9.84
N SER A 172 10.43 7.51 -11.00
CA SER A 172 11.19 8.76 -11.06
C SER A 172 10.43 9.89 -10.39
N ASP A 173 11.16 10.78 -9.71
CA ASP A 173 10.54 11.85 -8.92
C ASP A 173 9.67 12.78 -9.80
N GLU A 174 10.03 12.93 -11.08
CA GLU A 174 9.26 13.70 -12.06
C GLU A 174 7.89 13.08 -12.33
N LYS A 175 7.82 11.75 -12.49
CA LYS A 175 6.54 11.05 -12.71
C LYS A 175 5.62 11.19 -11.50
N ILE A 176 6.20 11.11 -10.30
CA ILE A 176 5.46 11.27 -9.05
C ILE A 176 4.93 12.70 -8.94
N SER A 177 5.78 13.71 -9.16
CA SER A 177 5.38 15.11 -9.15
C SER A 177 4.32 15.42 -10.20
N LEU A 178 4.44 14.85 -11.40
CA LEU A 178 3.45 15.03 -12.46
C LEU A 178 2.09 14.44 -12.08
N ALA A 179 2.04 13.26 -11.45
CA ALA A 179 0.81 12.68 -10.92
C ALA A 179 0.19 13.56 -9.84
N GLU A 180 0.99 14.08 -8.89
CA GLU A 180 0.50 15.01 -7.86
C GLU A 180 -0.09 16.29 -8.45
N ILE A 181 0.56 16.85 -9.47
CA ILE A 181 0.08 18.07 -10.12
C ILE A 181 -1.22 17.80 -10.88
N ARG A 182 -1.27 16.74 -11.68
CA ARG A 182 -2.48 16.33 -12.40
C ARG A 182 -3.65 16.13 -11.44
N GLN A 183 -3.42 15.44 -10.33
CA GLN A 183 -4.45 15.19 -9.33
C GLN A 183 -4.92 16.46 -8.63
N LYS A 184 -4.00 17.38 -8.29
CA LYS A 184 -4.38 18.68 -7.73
C LYS A 184 -5.20 19.52 -8.69
N ASN A 185 -4.83 19.51 -9.98
CA ASN A 185 -5.57 20.23 -11.02
C ASN A 185 -6.99 19.69 -11.17
N LEU A 186 -7.17 18.37 -11.22
CA LEU A 186 -8.49 17.73 -11.27
C LEU A 186 -9.36 18.10 -10.05
N LEU A 187 -8.78 18.07 -8.85
CA LEU A 187 -9.49 18.45 -7.63
C LEU A 187 -9.85 19.94 -7.59
N LEU A 188 -8.99 20.80 -8.15
CA LEU A 188 -9.21 22.23 -8.23
C LEU A 188 -10.31 22.57 -9.23
N GLU A 189 -10.29 21.97 -10.42
CA GLU A 189 -11.36 22.11 -11.42
C GLU A 189 -12.72 21.71 -10.85
N LYS A 190 -12.78 20.58 -10.13
CA LYS A 190 -14.00 20.15 -9.44
C LYS A 190 -14.48 21.16 -8.38
N ARG A 191 -13.56 21.72 -7.58
CA ARG A 191 -13.93 22.75 -6.59
C ARG A 191 -14.43 24.03 -7.25
N LEU A 192 -13.85 24.41 -8.39
CA LEU A 192 -14.26 25.57 -9.15
C LEU A 192 -15.64 25.37 -9.78
N SER A 193 -15.95 24.18 -10.31
CA SER A 193 -17.27 23.87 -10.84
C SER A 193 -18.36 23.86 -9.77
N ASP A 194 -18.02 23.47 -8.54
CA ASP A 194 -18.96 23.43 -7.41
C ASP A 194 -19.23 24.83 -6.81
N HIS A 195 -18.47 25.86 -7.22
CA HIS A 195 -18.57 27.20 -6.66
C HIS A 195 -19.31 28.17 -7.61
N ASN A 196 -20.52 28.58 -7.21
CA ASN A 196 -21.37 29.49 -8.00
C ASN A 196 -20.93 30.96 -8.06
N SER A 197 -19.90 31.35 -7.29
CA SER A 197 -19.40 32.73 -7.30
C SER A 197 -18.39 32.90 -8.43
N PRO A 198 -18.52 33.93 -9.30
CA PRO A 198 -17.55 34.15 -10.35
C PRO A 198 -16.18 34.43 -9.72
N VAL A 199 -15.23 33.52 -9.97
CA VAL A 199 -13.82 33.78 -9.72
C VAL A 199 -13.44 35.03 -10.51
N CYS A 200 -12.75 35.97 -9.86
CA CYS A 200 -12.29 37.19 -10.53
C CYS A 200 -11.61 36.82 -11.85
N GLU A 201 -12.00 37.48 -12.94
CA GLU A 201 -11.53 37.17 -14.30
C GLU A 201 -10.00 37.09 -14.40
N LYS A 202 -9.28 37.96 -13.68
CA LYS A 202 -7.81 37.94 -13.60
C LYS A 202 -7.26 36.63 -13.02
N ALA A 203 -7.90 36.10 -11.97
CA ALA A 203 -7.49 34.84 -11.35
C ALA A 203 -7.80 33.65 -12.27
N ARG A 204 -8.92 33.70 -13.02
CA ARG A 204 -9.26 32.67 -14.01
C ARG A 204 -8.25 32.66 -15.17
N VAL A 205 -7.93 33.82 -15.73
CA VAL A 205 -6.92 33.94 -16.80
C VAL A 205 -5.53 33.50 -16.34
N PHE A 206 -5.14 33.83 -15.11
CA PHE A 206 -3.88 33.36 -14.53
C PHE A 206 -3.85 31.84 -14.40
N TYR A 207 -4.95 31.25 -13.90
CA TYR A 207 -5.08 29.81 -13.76
C TYR A 207 -5.01 29.09 -15.12
N ASP A 208 -5.80 29.54 -16.10
CA ASP A 208 -5.83 28.96 -17.44
C ASP A 208 -4.45 29.03 -18.11
N ARG A 209 -3.73 30.15 -17.95
CA ARG A 209 -2.35 30.30 -18.45
C ARG A 209 -1.39 29.33 -17.79
N ALA A 210 -1.39 29.25 -16.46
CA ALA A 210 -0.51 28.35 -15.72
C ALA A 210 -0.76 26.88 -16.11
N HIS A 211 -2.02 26.53 -16.36
CA HIS A 211 -2.42 25.21 -16.85
C HIS A 211 -1.85 24.89 -18.22
N VAL A 212 -1.98 25.82 -19.18
CA VAL A 212 -1.43 25.66 -20.53
C VAL A 212 0.10 25.53 -20.51
N GLU A 213 0.77 26.39 -19.73
CA GLU A 213 2.23 26.34 -19.57
C GLU A 213 2.68 25.00 -18.99
N LEU A 214 1.98 24.51 -17.96
CA LEU A 214 2.30 23.22 -17.34
C LEU A 214 2.07 22.04 -18.29
N ALA A 215 0.96 22.04 -19.03
CA ALA A 215 0.66 21.00 -20.03
C ALA A 215 1.73 20.97 -21.13
N SER A 216 2.10 22.15 -21.66
CA SER A 216 3.14 22.29 -22.68
C SER A 216 4.52 21.84 -22.16
N ALA A 217 4.88 22.22 -20.93
CA ALA A 217 6.12 21.77 -20.30
C ALA A 217 6.16 20.25 -20.13
N THR A 218 5.04 19.65 -19.74
CA THR A 218 4.90 18.19 -19.60
C THR A 218 5.10 17.48 -20.94
N GLU A 219 4.46 17.97 -22.00
CA GLU A 219 4.59 17.38 -23.35
C GLU A 219 6.01 17.53 -23.90
N THR A 220 6.62 18.71 -23.72
CA THR A 220 8.01 18.96 -24.11
C THR A 220 8.96 18.02 -23.40
N TRP A 221 8.75 17.80 -22.10
CA TRP A 221 9.56 16.86 -21.32
C TRP A 221 9.39 15.41 -21.78
N GLU A 222 8.16 14.94 -22.00
CA GLU A 222 7.91 13.59 -22.52
C GLU A 222 8.55 13.38 -23.90
N LYS A 223 8.54 14.41 -24.75
CA LYS A 223 9.20 14.39 -26.05
C LYS A 223 10.73 14.30 -25.91
N ALA A 224 11.33 15.18 -25.13
CA ALA A 224 12.77 15.15 -24.87
C ALA A 224 13.20 13.80 -24.28
N LYS A 225 12.42 13.26 -23.35
CA LYS A 225 12.69 11.94 -22.78
C LYS A 225 12.71 10.82 -23.81
N LYS A 226 11.83 10.84 -24.82
CA LYS A 226 11.86 9.87 -25.92
C LYS A 226 13.03 10.07 -26.88
N GLU A 227 13.51 11.29 -27.03
CA GLU A 227 14.66 11.62 -27.89
C GLU A 227 16.00 11.22 -27.23
N TYR A 228 16.07 11.23 -25.89
CA TYR A 228 17.29 10.94 -25.12
C TYR A 228 17.27 9.60 -24.35
N ALA A 229 16.25 8.76 -24.57
CA ALA A 229 16.17 7.39 -24.03
C ALA A 229 16.61 6.36 -25.08
#